data_AF-U4U6H9-F1
#
_entry.id   AF-U4U6H9-F1
#
_cell.length_a   1.000
_cell.length_b   1.000
_cell.length_c   1.000
_cell.angle_alpha   90.00
_cell.angle_beta   90.00
_cell.angle_gamma   90.00
#
_symmetry.space_group_name_H-M   'P 1'
#
loop_
_entity.id
_entity.type
_entity.pdbx_description
1 polymer ?
#
loop_
_entity_poly.entity_id
_entity_poly.type
_entity_poly.pdbx_seq_one_letter_code
_entity_poly.pdbx_strand_id
1 'polypeptide(L)'
;MPKIKQLEKCKHPNSRKTKALVKTLNRQNAKDKLKLGAQIKQNLLGRFDDELEQIKLKHSIGQRKNRQHANREDIINMTLKSEKEEFKTCGIELPDLLNPNHLKQLKLWTGELRFLQNFKLKRFSLRNLKEAKEKLEKKSVVSNQEPEATLESRANTDCEDSMDVDH
;
A
#
# COMPACT_ATOMS: atom_id res chain seq x y z
N MET A 1 15.42 3.68 -6.28
CA MET A 1 15.23 2.29 -5.79
C MET A 1 16.58 1.68 -5.39
N PRO A 2 17.00 1.77 -4.11
CA PRO A 2 18.33 1.30 -3.68
C PRO A 2 18.44 -0.21 -3.38
N LYS A 3 17.31 -0.89 -3.10
CA LYS A 3 17.31 -2.25 -2.53
C LYS A 3 17.38 -3.38 -3.57
N ILE A 4 17.08 -3.11 -4.83
CA ILE A 4 17.11 -4.13 -5.91
C ILE A 4 18.56 -4.59 -6.17
N LYS A 5 19.53 -3.66 -6.16
CA LYS A 5 20.97 -3.97 -6.31
C LYS A 5 21.54 -4.86 -5.19
N GLN A 6 20.84 -4.97 -4.06
CA GLN A 6 21.25 -5.85 -2.96
C GLN A 6 20.82 -7.31 -3.19
N LEU A 7 19.88 -7.55 -4.12
CA LEU A 7 19.41 -8.88 -4.47
C LEU A 7 20.45 -9.65 -5.29
N GLU A 8 21.19 -8.97 -6.16
CA GLU A 8 22.31 -9.53 -6.93
C GLU A 8 23.43 -10.11 -6.01
N LYS A 9 23.53 -9.61 -4.77
CA LYS A 9 24.49 -10.09 -3.77
C LYS A 9 24.02 -11.34 -3.02
N CYS A 10 22.77 -11.77 -3.22
CA CYS A 10 22.20 -12.94 -2.55
C CYS A 10 22.40 -14.20 -3.40
N LYS A 11 23.19 -15.17 -2.91
CA LYS A 11 23.59 -16.35 -3.68
C LYS A 11 22.55 -17.50 -3.73
N HIS A 12 21.61 -17.57 -2.78
CA HIS A 12 20.64 -18.68 -2.69
C HIS A 12 19.23 -18.18 -2.31
N PRO A 13 18.13 -18.71 -2.91
CA PRO A 13 16.76 -18.25 -2.67
C PRO A 13 16.34 -18.37 -1.21
N ASN A 14 16.75 -19.44 -0.53
CA ASN A 14 16.42 -19.67 0.88
C ASN A 14 17.40 -19.10 1.90
N SER A 15 18.43 -18.34 1.46
CA SER A 15 19.40 -17.73 2.39
C SER A 15 18.73 -16.74 3.36
N ARG A 16 19.25 -16.66 4.58
CA ARG A 16 18.80 -15.70 5.61
C ARG A 16 18.82 -14.26 5.08
N LYS A 17 19.85 -13.90 4.30
CA LYS A 17 19.97 -12.58 3.65
C LYS A 17 18.83 -12.32 2.66
N THR A 18 18.53 -13.29 1.79
CA THR A 18 17.43 -13.22 0.81
C THR A 18 16.08 -13.07 1.50
N LYS A 19 15.80 -13.92 2.51
CA LYS A 19 14.54 -13.90 3.27
C LYS A 19 14.35 -12.56 3.99
N ALA A 20 15.39 -12.02 4.62
CA ALA A 20 15.35 -10.72 5.27
C ALA A 20 15.06 -9.60 4.26
N LEU A 21 15.77 -9.59 3.12
CA LEU A 21 15.56 -8.59 2.06
C LEU A 21 14.12 -8.61 1.55
N VAL A 22 13.58 -9.79 1.21
CA VAL A 22 12.18 -9.97 0.76
C VAL A 22 11.19 -9.45 1.81
N LYS A 23 11.41 -9.75 3.10
CA LYS A 23 10.56 -9.23 4.19
C LYS A 23 10.59 -7.70 4.22
N THR A 24 11.76 -7.08 4.05
CA THR A 24 11.84 -5.60 4.01
C THR A 24 11.17 -5.01 2.77
N LEU A 25 11.28 -5.66 1.60
CA LEU A 25 10.64 -5.21 0.35
C LEU A 25 9.12 -5.28 0.48
N ASN A 26 8.58 -6.40 0.95
CA ASN A 26 7.13 -6.55 1.18
C ASN A 26 6.59 -5.53 2.18
N ARG A 27 7.38 -5.19 3.22
CA ARG A 27 7.02 -4.14 4.17
C ARG A 27 6.99 -2.76 3.50
N GLN A 28 7.94 -2.44 2.62
CA GLN A 28 7.94 -1.17 1.89
C GLN A 28 6.77 -1.10 0.91
N ASN A 29 6.54 -2.14 0.11
CA ASN A 29 5.38 -2.22 -0.79
C ASN A 29 4.05 -2.00 -0.06
N ALA A 30 3.89 -2.56 1.14
CA ALA A 30 2.71 -2.33 1.97
C ALA A 30 2.58 -0.86 2.42
N LYS A 31 3.68 -0.23 2.82
CA LYS A 31 3.72 1.21 3.16
C LYS A 31 3.37 2.08 1.95
N ASP A 32 3.96 1.79 0.81
CA ASP A 32 3.74 2.55 -0.42
C ASP A 32 2.29 2.42 -0.90
N LYS A 33 1.68 1.23 -0.77
CA LYS A 33 0.25 1.03 -1.03
C LYS A 33 -0.64 1.87 -0.11
N LEU A 34 -0.30 1.93 1.19
CA LEU A 34 -1.07 2.72 2.16
C LEU A 34 -0.95 4.23 1.88
N LYS A 35 0.27 4.71 1.59
CA LYS A 35 0.52 6.11 1.20
C LYS A 35 -0.24 6.48 -0.06
N LEU A 36 -0.19 5.61 -1.08
CA LEU A 36 -0.88 5.83 -2.34
C LEU A 36 -2.40 5.94 -2.14
N GLY A 37 -3.00 5.03 -1.37
CA GLY A 37 -4.44 5.10 -1.09
C GLY A 37 -4.85 6.34 -0.28
N ALA A 38 -3.99 6.83 0.61
CA ALA A 38 -4.22 8.10 1.30
C ALA A 38 -4.17 9.29 0.31
N GLN A 39 -3.20 9.31 -0.61
CA GLN A 39 -3.10 10.36 -1.61
C GLN A 39 -4.28 10.36 -2.58
N ILE A 40 -4.70 9.18 -3.03
CA ILE A 40 -5.89 9.01 -3.88
C ILE A 40 -7.12 9.59 -3.18
N LYS A 41 -7.32 9.27 -1.90
CA LYS A 41 -8.44 9.81 -1.12
C LYS A 41 -8.40 11.34 -1.08
N GLN A 42 -7.24 11.93 -0.78
CA GLN A 42 -7.10 13.39 -0.68
C GLN A 42 -7.34 14.06 -2.04
N ASN A 43 -6.68 13.59 -3.10
CA ASN A 43 -6.81 14.21 -4.41
C ASN A 43 -8.23 14.06 -4.97
N LEU A 44 -8.85 12.88 -4.82
CA LEU A 44 -10.16 12.65 -5.41
C LEU A 44 -11.25 13.37 -4.63
N LEU A 45 -11.24 13.29 -3.29
CA LEU A 45 -12.27 13.93 -2.47
C LEU A 45 -12.02 15.41 -2.21
N GLY A 46 -10.80 15.90 -2.37
CA GLY A 46 -10.44 17.31 -2.15
C GLY A 46 -10.36 18.15 -3.42
N ARG A 47 -10.60 17.57 -4.61
CA ARG A 47 -10.45 18.29 -5.89
C ARG A 47 -11.33 19.53 -6.06
N PHE A 48 -12.41 19.62 -5.29
CA PHE A 48 -13.37 20.72 -5.33
C PHE A 48 -13.30 21.64 -4.11
N ASP A 49 -12.34 21.42 -3.20
CA ASP A 49 -12.25 22.20 -1.96
C ASP A 49 -12.03 23.69 -2.27
N ASP A 50 -11.13 24.01 -3.20
CA ASP A 50 -10.87 25.38 -3.65
C ASP A 50 -12.11 26.04 -4.29
N GLU A 51 -12.85 25.30 -5.12
CA GLU A 51 -14.07 25.79 -5.79
C GLU A 51 -15.18 26.06 -4.76
N LEU A 52 -15.36 25.15 -3.79
CA LEU A 52 -16.31 25.32 -2.69
C LEU A 52 -15.93 26.48 -1.78
N GLU A 53 -14.64 26.70 -1.49
CA GLU A 53 -14.17 27.85 -0.72
C GLU A 53 -14.45 29.16 -1.44
N GLN A 54 -14.21 29.22 -2.75
CA GLN A 54 -14.51 30.40 -3.56
C GLN A 54 -16.02 30.72 -3.54
N ILE A 55 -16.88 29.73 -3.69
CA ILE A 55 -18.33 29.89 -3.61
C ILE A 55 -18.75 30.41 -2.23
N LYS A 56 -18.22 29.83 -1.15
CA LYS A 56 -18.49 30.28 0.23
C LYS A 56 -18.06 31.73 0.45
N LEU A 57 -16.92 32.14 -0.08
CA LEU A 57 -16.43 33.51 0.01
C LEU A 57 -17.32 34.48 -0.77
N LYS A 58 -17.79 34.09 -1.97
CA LYS A 58 -18.73 34.90 -2.75
C LYS A 58 -20.09 35.05 -2.07
N HIS A 59 -20.54 34.04 -1.32
CA HIS A 59 -21.76 34.13 -0.52
C HIS A 59 -21.61 34.99 0.75
N SER A 60 -20.40 35.08 1.32
CA SER A 60 -20.14 35.90 2.50
C SER A 60 -19.98 37.39 2.18
N ILE A 61 -19.61 37.73 0.94
CA ILE A 61 -19.39 39.11 0.49
C ILE A 61 -20.67 39.66 -0.17
N GLY A 62 -21.39 40.55 0.52
CA GLY A 62 -22.49 41.36 -0.04
C GLY A 62 -23.74 41.46 0.84
N GLN A 63 -24.40 42.62 0.82
CA GLN A 63 -25.60 42.90 1.64
C GLN A 63 -26.89 42.27 1.08
N ARG A 64 -26.98 42.03 -0.24
CA ARG A 64 -28.10 41.33 -0.88
C ARG A 64 -27.65 39.94 -1.34
N LYS A 65 -28.06 38.92 -0.58
CA LYS A 65 -27.60 37.53 -0.72
C LYS A 65 -28.47 36.77 -1.74
N ASN A 66 -28.15 36.89 -3.02
CA ASN A 66 -28.63 35.91 -4.01
C ASN A 66 -27.67 34.71 -3.99
N ARG A 67 -28.17 33.46 -3.98
CA ARG A 67 -27.34 32.23 -3.97
C ARG A 67 -26.72 31.98 -5.36
N GLN A 68 -25.83 32.87 -5.79
CA GLN A 68 -25.06 32.69 -7.02
C GLN A 68 -24.31 31.35 -6.95
N HIS A 69 -24.29 30.60 -8.05
CA HIS A 69 -23.65 29.29 -8.12
C HIS A 69 -24.31 28.16 -7.29
N ALA A 70 -25.54 28.31 -6.80
CA ALA A 70 -26.27 27.24 -6.10
C ALA A 70 -26.29 25.92 -6.88
N ASN A 71 -26.64 25.95 -8.17
CA ASN A 71 -26.68 24.74 -9.00
C ASN A 71 -25.33 24.01 -9.05
N ARG A 72 -24.22 24.75 -9.14
CA ARG A 72 -22.88 24.18 -9.22
C ARG A 72 -22.45 23.60 -7.87
N GLU A 73 -22.72 24.33 -6.79
CA GLU A 73 -22.53 23.88 -5.42
C GLU A 73 -23.27 22.56 -5.16
N ASP A 74 -24.55 22.49 -5.57
CA ASP A 74 -25.38 21.30 -5.38
C ASP A 74 -24.87 20.10 -6.19
N ILE A 75 -24.45 20.29 -7.44
CA ILE A 75 -23.84 19.24 -8.27
C ILE A 75 -22.57 18.71 -7.60
N ILE A 76 -21.66 19.60 -7.17
CA ILE A 76 -20.41 19.21 -6.53
C ILE A 76 -20.70 18.42 -5.25
N ASN A 77 -21.62 18.91 -4.41
CA ASN A 77 -21.98 18.25 -3.16
C ASN A 77 -22.58 16.87 -3.40
N MET A 78 -23.44 16.73 -4.41
CA MET A 78 -24.00 15.42 -4.81
C MET A 78 -22.91 14.47 -5.28
N THR A 79 -22.03 14.90 -6.19
CA THR A 79 -20.90 14.08 -6.68
C THR A 79 -19.98 13.65 -5.54
N LEU A 80 -19.59 14.59 -4.68
CA LEU A 80 -18.69 14.35 -3.56
C LEU A 80 -19.31 13.42 -2.50
N LYS A 81 -20.63 13.50 -2.31
CA LYS A 81 -21.38 12.56 -1.46
C LYS A 81 -21.33 11.15 -2.04
N SER A 82 -21.65 10.98 -3.32
CA SER A 82 -21.58 9.69 -4.01
C SER A 82 -20.17 9.09 -3.94
N GLU A 83 -19.14 9.86 -4.24
CA GLU A 83 -17.75 9.38 -4.20
C GLU A 83 -17.28 9.01 -2.79
N LYS A 84 -17.71 9.77 -1.77
CA LYS A 84 -17.45 9.43 -0.36
C LYS A 84 -18.13 8.12 0.02
N GLU A 85 -19.34 7.88 -0.45
CA GLU A 85 -20.09 6.64 -0.21
C GLU A 85 -19.46 5.45 -0.94
N GLU A 86 -19.07 5.61 -2.20
CA GLU A 86 -18.34 4.60 -2.99
C GLU A 86 -17.02 4.22 -2.32
N PHE A 87 -16.23 5.21 -1.89
CA PHE A 87 -14.96 4.94 -1.21
C PHE A 87 -15.14 4.19 0.12
N LYS A 88 -16.22 4.47 0.84
CA LYS A 88 -16.58 3.78 2.10
C LYS A 88 -17.05 2.36 1.86
N THR A 89 -17.82 2.13 0.80
CA THR A 89 -18.50 0.85 0.52
C THR A 89 -17.67 -0.04 -0.40
N CYS A 90 -17.85 0.09 -1.71
CA CYS A 90 -17.30 -0.81 -2.72
C CYS A 90 -15.84 -0.50 -3.09
N GLY A 91 -15.37 0.72 -2.84
CA GLY A 91 -14.03 1.21 -3.19
C GLY A 91 -13.90 1.66 -4.64
N ILE A 92 -12.95 2.56 -4.88
CA ILE A 92 -12.75 3.21 -6.18
C ILE A 92 -11.69 2.45 -6.98
N GLU A 93 -11.96 2.21 -8.25
CA GLU A 93 -11.06 1.48 -9.14
C GLU A 93 -10.11 2.42 -9.88
N LEU A 94 -8.81 2.15 -9.77
CA LEU A 94 -7.76 2.95 -10.39
C LEU A 94 -6.68 2.05 -10.98
N PRO A 95 -5.98 2.47 -12.05
CA PRO A 95 -4.85 1.73 -12.59
C PRO A 95 -3.79 1.43 -11.51
N ASP A 96 -3.17 0.24 -11.54
CA ASP A 96 -2.14 -0.11 -10.56
C ASP A 96 -0.84 0.68 -10.79
N LEU A 97 -0.66 1.75 -10.01
CA LEU A 97 0.50 2.65 -10.05
C LEU A 97 1.75 2.09 -9.37
N LEU A 98 1.63 0.99 -8.61
CA LEU A 98 2.78 0.39 -7.91
C LEU A 98 3.64 -0.47 -8.83
N ASN A 99 3.09 -0.88 -9.98
CA ASN A 99 3.82 -1.68 -10.95
C ASN A 99 4.54 -0.75 -11.96
N PRO A 100 5.86 -0.84 -12.08
CA PRO A 100 6.62 0.06 -12.95
C PRO A 100 6.28 -0.12 -14.43
N ASN A 101 5.90 -1.33 -14.85
CA ASN A 101 5.51 -1.61 -16.24
C ASN A 101 4.19 -0.92 -16.61
N HIS A 102 3.18 -1.00 -15.75
CA HIS A 102 1.91 -0.31 -15.98
C HIS A 102 2.08 1.21 -15.88
N LEU A 103 2.95 1.69 -15.00
CA LEU A 103 3.24 3.12 -14.90
C LEU A 103 3.86 3.68 -16.19
N LYS A 104 4.75 2.91 -16.84
CA LYS A 104 5.29 3.28 -18.17
C LYS A 104 4.20 3.35 -19.22
N GLN A 105 3.32 2.34 -19.27
CA GLN A 105 2.18 2.33 -20.18
C GLN A 105 1.26 3.52 -19.94
N LEU A 106 0.94 3.82 -18.68
CA LEU A 106 0.10 4.94 -18.30
C LEU A 106 0.72 6.29 -18.67
N LYS A 107 2.05 6.44 -18.51
CA LYS A 107 2.76 7.67 -18.86
C LYS A 107 2.80 7.93 -20.37
N LEU A 108 2.87 6.87 -21.18
CA LEU A 108 2.91 6.95 -22.65
C LEU A 108 1.52 6.95 -23.29
N TRP A 109 0.47 6.81 -22.49
CA TRP A 109 -0.88 6.68 -23.01
C TRP A 109 -1.36 8.00 -23.65
N THR A 110 -1.80 7.92 -24.90
CA THR A 110 -2.29 9.04 -25.71
C THR A 110 -3.73 9.46 -25.39
N GLY A 111 -4.42 8.72 -24.51
CA GLY A 111 -5.84 8.93 -24.21
C GLY A 111 -6.79 8.09 -25.08
N GLU A 112 -6.26 7.24 -25.97
CA GLU A 112 -7.07 6.36 -26.80
C GLU A 112 -7.81 5.29 -25.98
N LEU A 113 -9.15 5.27 -26.11
CA LEU A 113 -10.05 4.39 -25.34
C LEU A 113 -9.84 2.89 -25.63
N ARG A 114 -9.34 2.52 -26.82
CA ARG A 114 -9.09 1.13 -27.21
C ARG A 114 -8.09 0.44 -26.28
N PHE A 115 -7.17 1.21 -25.70
CA PHE A 115 -6.15 0.70 -24.79
C PHE A 115 -6.58 0.72 -23.32
N LEU A 116 -7.79 1.21 -23.00
CA LEU A 116 -8.28 1.28 -21.62
C LEU A 116 -8.38 -0.11 -20.98
N GLN A 117 -8.82 -1.10 -21.75
CA GLN A 117 -8.91 -2.51 -21.32
C GLN A 117 -7.56 -3.13 -20.95
N ASN A 118 -6.44 -2.56 -21.42
CA ASN A 118 -5.11 -3.08 -21.14
C ASN A 118 -4.62 -2.69 -19.73
N PHE A 119 -5.25 -1.69 -19.10
CA PHE A 119 -4.87 -1.27 -17.75
C PHE A 119 -5.44 -2.22 -16.70
N LYS A 120 -4.54 -2.75 -15.86
CA LYS A 120 -4.97 -3.47 -14.66
C LYS A 120 -5.47 -2.49 -13.62
N LEU A 121 -6.78 -2.50 -13.39
CA LEU A 121 -7.44 -1.72 -12.36
C LEU A 121 -7.32 -2.41 -11.00
N LYS A 122 -7.19 -1.61 -9.96
CA LYS A 122 -7.10 -2.02 -8.58
C LYS A 122 -8.01 -1.18 -7.74
N ARG A 123 -8.68 -1.83 -6.81
CA ARG A 123 -9.72 -1.23 -5.97
C ARG A 123 -9.13 -0.69 -4.67
N PHE A 124 -9.40 0.58 -4.41
CA PHE A 124 -9.01 1.30 -3.20
C PHE A 124 -10.27 1.62 -2.39
N SER A 125 -10.48 0.85 -1.33
CA SER A 125 -11.58 1.08 -0.39
C SER A 125 -11.05 1.49 0.99
N LEU A 126 -11.90 2.13 1.78
CA LEU A 126 -11.61 2.44 3.17
C LEU A 126 -11.27 1.17 3.97
N ARG A 127 -11.99 0.07 3.75
CA ARG A 127 -11.74 -1.23 4.38
C ARG A 127 -10.35 -1.76 4.03
N ASN A 128 -9.99 -1.75 2.75
CA ASN A 128 -8.68 -2.23 2.28
C ASN A 128 -7.52 -1.44 2.90
N LEU A 129 -7.69 -0.13 3.12
CA LEU A 129 -6.68 0.71 3.75
C LEU A 129 -6.56 0.46 5.25
N LYS A 130 -7.69 0.31 5.95
CA LYS A 130 -7.71 -0.04 7.38
C LYS A 130 -7.02 -1.39 7.62
N GLU A 131 -7.42 -2.43 6.87
CA GLU A 131 -6.80 -3.75 6.96
C GLU A 131 -5.30 -3.73 6.66
N ALA A 132 -4.88 -2.97 5.64
CA ALA A 132 -3.47 -2.83 5.30
C ALA A 132 -2.67 -2.15 6.42
N LYS A 133 -3.27 -1.15 7.08
CA LYS A 133 -2.67 -0.45 8.21
C LYS A 133 -2.50 -1.38 9.41
N GLU A 134 -3.56 -2.10 9.80
CA GLU A 134 -3.51 -3.07 10.91
C GLU A 134 -2.51 -4.20 10.67
N LYS A 135 -2.44 -4.75 9.46
CA LYS A 135 -1.45 -5.79 9.09
C LYS A 135 -0.01 -5.29 9.21
N LEU A 136 0.22 -4.01 8.93
CA LEU A 136 1.54 -3.38 9.05
C LEU A 136 1.92 -3.19 10.52
N GLU A 137 0.98 -2.77 11.37
CA GLU A 137 1.15 -2.60 12.81
C GLU A 137 1.41 -3.94 13.51
N LYS A 138 0.58 -4.95 13.27
CA LYS A 138 0.75 -6.31 13.84
C LYS A 138 2.11 -6.93 13.50
N LYS A 139 2.60 -6.74 12.27
CA LYS A 139 3.93 -7.22 11.84
C LYS A 139 5.12 -6.49 12.49
N SER A 140 4.91 -5.29 13.02
CA SER A 140 5.95 -4.56 13.74
C SER A 140 6.10 -5.00 15.20
N VAL A 141 5.02 -5.47 15.82
CA VAL A 141 5.03 -5.98 17.20
C VAL A 141 5.70 -7.36 17.29
N VAL A 142 5.47 -8.23 16.29
CA VAL A 142 6.02 -9.60 16.25
C VAL A 142 7.54 -9.63 15.97
N SER A 143 8.18 -8.54 15.55
CA SER A 143 9.65 -8.53 15.35
C SER A 143 10.49 -8.27 16.60
N ASN A 144 9.85 -8.01 17.75
CA ASN A 144 10.54 -7.64 19.00
C ASN A 144 10.49 -8.73 20.08
N GLN A 145 10.06 -9.95 19.75
CA GLN A 145 10.27 -11.12 20.60
C GLN A 145 11.45 -11.91 20.02
N GLU A 146 12.62 -11.75 20.64
CA GLU A 146 13.75 -12.66 20.43
C GLU A 146 13.36 -14.05 20.96
N PRO A 147 13.59 -15.14 20.21
CA PRO A 147 13.69 -16.45 20.82
C PRO A 147 15.01 -16.50 21.58
N GLU A 148 14.92 -16.60 22.91
CA GLU A 148 16.03 -16.88 23.81
C GLU A 148 16.76 -18.13 23.33
N ALA A 149 17.97 -17.91 22.80
CA ALA A 149 18.89 -18.97 22.43
C ALA A 149 19.62 -19.42 23.70
N THR A 150 19.28 -20.59 24.24
CA THR A 150 20.15 -21.28 25.17
C THR A 150 21.11 -22.17 24.37
N LEU A 151 22.40 -21.91 24.55
CA LEU A 151 23.54 -22.56 23.91
C LEU A 151 23.72 -24.00 24.41
N GLU A 152 23.86 -24.90 23.45
CA GLU A 152 24.66 -26.13 23.40
C GLU A 152 25.14 -26.77 24.71
N SER A 153 24.69 -28.01 24.93
CA SER A 153 25.60 -29.11 25.23
C SER A 153 25.23 -30.32 24.35
N ARG A 154 26.18 -30.73 23.50
CA ARG A 154 26.04 -31.90 22.61
C ARG A 154 27.38 -32.62 22.58
N ALA A 155 27.43 -33.74 23.28
CA ALA A 155 28.44 -34.82 23.32
C ALA A 155 28.26 -35.48 24.71
N ASN A 156 27.86 -36.73 24.90
CA ASN A 156 28.10 -37.95 24.13
C ASN A 156 26.95 -38.95 24.35
N THR A 157 26.50 -39.57 23.28
CA THR A 157 25.90 -40.91 23.33
C THR A 157 26.62 -41.73 22.29
N ASP A 158 27.68 -42.42 22.71
CA ASP A 158 28.18 -43.60 22.01
C ASP A 158 28.10 -44.75 23.02
N CYS A 159 27.21 -45.68 22.72
CA CYS A 159 27.12 -47.00 23.33
C CYS A 159 27.28 -48.01 22.19
N GLU A 160 27.95 -49.11 22.51
CA GLU A 160 28.24 -50.32 21.70
C GLU A 160 29.47 -50.18 20.78
N ASP A 161 30.40 -51.14 20.66
CA ASP A 161 30.36 -52.56 20.95
C ASP A 161 31.81 -53.11 21.11
N SER A 162 31.86 -54.35 21.55
CA SER A 162 32.90 -55.28 22.00
C SER A 162 34.09 -55.70 21.10
N MET A 163 35.02 -56.43 21.77
CA MET A 163 35.98 -57.46 21.32
C MET A 163 37.40 -57.06 20.87
N ASP A 164 38.41 -57.37 21.71
CA ASP A 164 39.37 -58.49 21.56
C ASP A 164 40.70 -58.22 22.30
N VAL A 165 41.12 -59.16 23.17
CA VAL A 165 42.45 -59.18 23.80
C VAL A 165 43.05 -60.57 23.57
N ASP A 166 43.94 -60.65 22.58
CA ASP A 166 44.86 -61.77 22.42
C ASP A 166 46.13 -61.51 23.24
N HIS A 167 46.54 -62.50 24.05
CA HIS A 167 47.91 -62.74 24.50
C HIS A 167 48.17 -64.25 24.43
#